data_AF-A0A2G9LP06-F1
#
_entry.id   AF-A0A2G9LP06-F1
#
_cell.length_a   1.000
_cell.length_b   1.000
_cell.length_c   1.000
_cell.angle_alpha   90.00
_cell.angle_beta   90.00
_cell.angle_gamma   90.00
#
_symmetry.space_group_name_H-M   'P 1'
#
loop_
_entity.id
_entity.type
_entity.pdbx_description
1 polymer ?
#
loop_
_entity_poly.entity_id
_entity_poly.type
_entity_poly.pdbx_seq_one_letter_code
_entity_poly.pdbx_strand_id
1 'polypeptide(L)'
;MRNILKGFLEKETWMHGLNKYMVVVGIIIIYLAYTARYFGMQNGLVITILTWSFFVFCTPVADAGFLLDFPIRLLTGMRMIYTEIIVWVIALLVNIGAMLFAPAIYQKTLILSVFYHIITHPWPMGIIILLSVIGTFLSIFLGDELMDV
;
A
#
# COMPACT_ATOMS: atom_id res chain seq x y z
N MET A 1 1.56 36.59 -15.81
CA MET A 1 0.81 36.21 -14.59
C MET A 1 0.30 34.76 -14.62
N ARG A 2 -0.36 34.31 -15.71
CA ARG A 2 -0.88 32.93 -15.85
C ARG A 2 0.18 31.81 -15.74
N ASN A 3 1.39 32.00 -16.27
CA ASN A 3 2.48 31.01 -16.17
C ASN A 3 3.11 30.93 -14.78
N ILE A 4 3.12 32.02 -14.01
CA ILE A 4 3.64 32.02 -12.63
C ILE A 4 2.64 31.30 -11.71
N LEU A 5 1.34 31.53 -11.91
CA LEU A 5 0.29 30.84 -11.17
C LEU A 5 0.25 29.34 -11.47
N LYS A 6 0.40 28.94 -12.75
CA LYS A 6 0.52 27.51 -13.13
C LYS A 6 1.74 26.85 -12.49
N GLY A 7 2.91 27.48 -12.58
CA GLY A 7 4.13 26.94 -11.97
C GLY A 7 4.07 26.89 -10.44
N PHE A 8 3.36 27.82 -9.79
CA PHE A 8 3.14 27.80 -8.35
C PHE A 8 2.18 26.67 -7.95
N LEU A 9 1.05 26.53 -8.64
CA LEU A 9 0.06 25.46 -8.40
C LEU A 9 0.61 24.06 -8.68
N GLU A 10 1.39 23.89 -9.76
CA GLU A 10 2.09 22.62 -10.03
C GLU A 10 3.08 22.32 -8.90
N LYS A 11 3.90 23.28 -8.49
CA LYS A 11 4.87 23.06 -7.40
C LYS A 11 4.18 22.75 -6.06
N GLU A 12 3.05 23.37 -5.79
CA GLU A 12 2.25 23.17 -4.58
C GLU A 12 1.58 21.78 -4.55
N THR A 13 1.07 21.28 -5.69
CA THR A 13 0.52 19.92 -5.80
C THR A 13 1.59 18.84 -5.66
N TRP A 14 2.78 19.04 -6.22
CA TRP A 14 3.93 18.14 -6.03
C TRP A 14 4.40 18.09 -4.57
N MET A 15 4.52 19.25 -3.90
CA MET A 15 4.95 19.29 -2.50
C MET A 15 3.93 18.65 -1.56
N HIS A 16 2.63 18.79 -1.83
CA HIS A 16 1.60 18.13 -1.03
C HIS A 16 1.66 16.60 -1.17
N GLY A 17 1.86 16.08 -2.38
CA GLY A 17 2.04 14.64 -2.61
C GLY A 17 3.29 14.11 -1.89
N LEU A 18 4.41 14.82 -2.01
CA LEU A 18 5.67 14.44 -1.36
C LEU A 18 5.57 14.47 0.17
N ASN A 19 4.92 15.48 0.75
CA ASN A 19 4.75 15.56 2.20
C ASN A 19 3.94 14.38 2.75
N LYS A 20 2.85 14.01 2.08
CA LYS A 20 2.07 12.81 2.44
C LYS A 20 2.94 11.55 2.36
N TYR A 21 3.77 11.44 1.32
CA TYR A 21 4.68 10.31 1.14
C TYR A 21 5.70 10.20 2.28
N MET A 22 6.33 11.32 2.63
CA MET A 22 7.29 11.36 3.74
C MET A 22 6.66 10.97 5.08
N VAL A 23 5.40 11.36 5.32
CA VAL A 23 4.67 10.94 6.53
C VAL A 23 4.45 9.43 6.55
N VAL A 24 3.97 8.84 5.45
CA VAL A 24 3.75 7.39 5.35
C VAL A 24 5.06 6.62 5.53
N VAL A 25 6.13 7.04 4.85
CA VAL A 25 7.47 6.45 5.02
C VAL A 25 7.94 6.57 6.46
N GLY A 26 7.75 7.72 7.11
CA GLY A 26 8.10 7.92 8.51
C GLY A 26 7.36 6.95 9.45
N ILE A 27 6.05 6.77 9.25
CA ILE A 27 5.24 5.81 10.01
C ILE A 27 5.78 4.38 9.82
N ILE A 28 6.13 3.99 8.60
CA ILE A 28 6.68 2.66 8.31
C ILE A 28 8.05 2.46 8.94
N ILE A 29 8.93 3.47 8.91
CA ILE A 29 10.25 3.41 9.56
C ILE A 29 10.09 3.25 11.07
N ILE A 30 9.19 4.01 11.69
CA ILE A 30 8.89 3.89 13.13
C ILE A 30 8.36 2.49 13.45
N TYR A 31 7.42 1.99 12.63
CA TYR A 31 6.86 0.65 12.81
C TYR A 31 7.93 -0.44 12.62
N LEU A 32 8.82 -0.30 11.64
CA LEU A 32 9.95 -1.19 11.42
C LEU A 32 10.92 -1.18 12.60
N ALA A 33 11.27 0.00 13.12
CA ALA A 33 12.15 0.11 14.28
C ALA A 33 11.54 -0.59 15.50
N TYR A 34 10.22 -0.46 15.68
CA TYR A 34 9.47 -1.19 16.70
C TYR A 34 9.54 -2.70 16.47
N THR A 35 9.13 -3.21 15.31
CA THR A 35 9.10 -4.66 15.04
C THR A 35 10.49 -5.28 15.07
N ALA A 36 11.52 -4.60 14.56
CA ALA A 36 12.90 -5.05 14.59
C ALA A 36 13.44 -5.18 16.03
N ARG A 37 13.04 -4.28 16.93
CA ARG A 37 13.46 -4.34 18.35
C ARG A 37 12.80 -5.50 19.10
N TYR A 38 11.54 -5.79 18.83
CA TYR A 38 10.79 -6.84 19.54
C TYR A 38 10.94 -8.25 18.96
N PHE A 39 11.06 -8.37 17.63
CA PHE A 39 11.05 -9.67 16.94
C PHE A 39 12.39 -10.00 16.26
N GLY A 40 13.37 -9.10 16.34
CA GLY A 40 14.66 -9.18 15.64
C GLY A 40 14.58 -8.57 14.24
N MET A 41 15.73 -8.16 13.69
CA MET A 41 15.80 -7.42 12.42
C MET A 41 15.15 -8.15 11.25
N GLN A 42 15.45 -9.45 11.07
CA GLN A 42 14.93 -10.25 9.95
C GLN A 42 13.40 -10.39 10.03
N ASN A 43 12.87 -10.83 11.17
CA ASN A 43 11.43 -10.97 11.35
C ASN A 43 10.73 -9.60 11.33
N GLY A 44 11.35 -8.56 11.88
CA GLY A 44 10.82 -7.20 11.89
C GLY A 44 10.57 -6.68 10.48
N LEU A 45 11.53 -6.86 9.57
CA LEU A 45 11.38 -6.51 8.15
C LEU A 45 10.21 -7.26 7.51
N VAL A 46 10.15 -8.59 7.67
CA VAL A 46 9.06 -9.39 7.07
C VAL A 46 7.71 -8.99 7.65
N ILE A 47 7.60 -8.79 8.97
CA ILE A 47 6.38 -8.33 9.64
C ILE A 47 5.94 -7.00 9.05
N THR A 48 6.84 -6.03 8.91
CA THR A 48 6.50 -4.71 8.36
C THR A 48 6.01 -4.77 6.92
N ILE A 49 6.66 -5.56 6.06
CA ILE A 49 6.22 -5.72 4.67
C ILE A 49 4.85 -6.41 4.62
N LEU A 50 4.63 -7.44 5.44
CA LEU A 50 3.34 -8.12 5.51
C LEU A 50 2.23 -7.20 6.05
N THR A 51 2.53 -6.36 7.04
CA THR A 51 1.58 -5.37 7.56
C THR A 51 1.24 -4.32 6.51
N TRP A 52 2.22 -3.87 5.72
CA TRP A 52 1.94 -3.01 4.56
C TRP A 52 1.01 -3.72 3.55
N SER A 53 1.29 -4.99 3.22
CA SER A 53 0.44 -5.75 2.30
C SER A 53 -0.99 -5.96 2.81
N PHE A 54 -1.19 -6.06 4.13
CA PHE A 54 -2.53 -6.08 4.73
C PHE A 54 -3.31 -4.82 4.38
N PHE A 55 -2.69 -3.63 4.45
CA PHE A 55 -3.36 -2.40 4.07
C PHE A 55 -3.70 -2.37 2.58
N VAL A 56 -2.80 -2.82 1.70
CA VAL A 56 -3.07 -2.94 0.26
C VAL A 56 -4.31 -3.81 0.00
N PHE A 57 -4.43 -4.96 0.68
CA PHE A 57 -5.51 -5.91 0.42
C PHE A 57 -6.82 -5.64 1.16
N CYS A 58 -6.77 -4.99 2.33
CA CYS A 58 -7.92 -4.91 3.22
C CYS A 58 -8.46 -3.49 3.41
N THR A 59 -7.88 -2.48 2.77
CA THR A 59 -8.42 -1.11 2.79
C THR A 59 -8.80 -0.64 1.38
N PRO A 60 -10.07 -0.24 1.14
CA PRO A 60 -10.54 0.26 -0.16
C PRO A 60 -10.04 1.70 -0.37
N VAL A 61 -8.72 1.88 -0.42
CA VAL A 61 -8.06 3.18 -0.56
C VAL A 61 -7.08 3.05 -1.72
N ALA A 62 -7.30 3.83 -2.78
CA ALA A 62 -6.41 3.88 -3.95
C ALA A 62 -4.96 4.29 -3.64
N ASP A 63 -4.73 4.83 -2.44
CA ASP A 63 -3.42 5.18 -1.91
C ASP A 63 -2.91 4.16 -0.85
N ALA A 64 -3.54 3.00 -0.65
CA ALA A 64 -3.01 2.01 0.29
C ALA A 64 -1.66 1.43 -0.18
N GLY A 65 -1.48 1.34 -1.51
CA GLY A 65 -0.22 1.03 -2.18
C GLY A 65 0.79 2.19 -2.26
N PHE A 66 0.44 3.37 -1.76
CA PHE A 66 1.16 4.64 -1.98
C PHE A 66 2.66 4.62 -1.67
N LEU A 67 3.11 3.73 -0.77
CA LEU A 67 4.53 3.51 -0.51
C LEU A 67 5.33 3.16 -1.77
N LEU A 68 4.78 2.30 -2.64
CA LEU A 68 5.39 1.86 -3.88
C LEU A 68 4.80 2.57 -5.10
N ASP A 69 3.51 2.92 -5.09
CA ASP A 69 2.89 3.61 -6.22
C ASP A 69 3.54 4.97 -6.51
N PHE A 70 3.79 5.77 -5.47
CA PHE A 70 4.39 7.09 -5.65
C PHE A 70 5.78 7.05 -6.32
N PRO A 71 6.77 6.27 -5.84
CA PRO A 71 8.08 6.21 -6.49
C PRO A 71 8.02 5.57 -7.88
N ILE A 72 7.19 4.54 -8.09
CA ILE A 72 7.05 3.92 -9.42
C ILE A 72 6.49 4.94 -10.42
N ARG A 73 5.44 5.68 -10.04
CA ARG A 73 4.86 6.73 -10.89
C ARG A 73 5.84 7.86 -11.15
N LEU A 74 6.60 8.29 -10.14
CA LEU A 74 7.60 9.35 -10.30
C LEU A 74 8.70 8.96 -11.29
N LEU A 75 9.12 7.70 -11.29
CA LEU A 75 10.19 7.20 -12.17
C LEU A 75 9.71 6.87 -13.59
N THR A 76 8.50 6.33 -13.72
CA THR A 76 8.00 5.77 -14.99
C THR A 76 6.96 6.63 -15.69
N GLY A 77 6.31 7.57 -14.98
CA GLY A 77 5.20 8.36 -15.51
C GLY A 77 3.95 7.55 -15.85
N MET A 78 3.84 6.30 -15.37
CA MET A 78 2.68 5.44 -15.63
C MET A 78 1.40 5.97 -14.97
N ARG A 79 0.26 5.62 -15.57
CA ARG A 79 -1.07 5.90 -15.00
C ARG A 79 -1.27 5.14 -13.69
N MET A 80 -2.11 5.68 -12.80
CA MET A 80 -2.36 5.15 -11.46
C MET A 80 -2.85 3.71 -11.49
N ILE A 81 -3.72 3.36 -12.44
CA ILE A 81 -4.25 1.99 -12.57
C ILE A 81 -3.15 0.93 -12.77
N TYR A 82 -2.12 1.23 -13.56
CA TYR A 82 -1.06 0.27 -13.84
C TYR A 82 -0.13 0.10 -12.65
N THR A 83 0.16 1.19 -11.93
CA THR A 83 1.01 1.11 -10.73
C THR A 83 0.30 0.36 -9.62
N GLU A 84 -1.00 0.60 -9.42
CA GLU A 84 -1.80 -0.11 -8.42
C GLU A 84 -1.78 -1.63 -8.69
N ILE A 85 -1.96 -2.05 -9.94
CA ILE A 85 -1.87 -3.47 -10.31
C ILE A 85 -0.50 -4.06 -9.95
N ILE A 86 0.58 -3.33 -10.25
CA ILE A 86 1.95 -3.78 -9.91
C ILE A 86 2.10 -3.92 -8.40
N VAL A 87 1.64 -2.94 -7.62
CA VAL A 87 1.72 -2.97 -6.16
C VAL A 87 0.92 -4.13 -5.57
N TRP A 88 -0.28 -4.38 -6.07
CA TRP A 88 -1.09 -5.54 -5.69
C TRP A 88 -0.40 -6.87 -6.00
N VAL A 89 0.20 -6.99 -7.18
CA VAL A 89 0.95 -8.21 -7.56
C VAL A 89 2.15 -8.40 -6.64
N ILE A 90 2.91 -7.35 -6.33
CA ILE A 90 4.04 -7.42 -5.39
C ILE A 90 3.55 -7.86 -4.00
N ALA A 91 2.49 -7.22 -3.48
CA ALA A 91 1.90 -7.57 -2.20
C ALA A 91 1.44 -9.04 -2.17
N LEU A 92 0.85 -9.54 -3.26
CA LEU A 92 0.40 -10.92 -3.39
C LEU A 92 1.58 -11.89 -3.34
N LEU A 93 2.63 -11.62 -4.13
CA LEU A 93 3.83 -12.46 -4.21
C LEU A 93 4.54 -12.56 -2.85
N VAL A 94 4.64 -11.44 -2.12
CA VAL A 94 5.23 -11.44 -0.78
C VAL A 94 4.40 -12.29 0.19
N ASN A 95 3.07 -12.21 0.15
CA ASN A 95 2.21 -13.03 1.01
C ASN A 95 2.33 -14.52 0.68
N ILE A 96 2.30 -14.88 -0.60
CA ILE A 96 2.51 -16.27 -1.03
C ILE A 96 3.86 -16.78 -0.53
N GLY A 97 4.93 -16.01 -0.73
CA GLY A 97 6.26 -16.37 -0.23
C GLY A 97 6.29 -16.55 1.29
N ALA A 98 5.73 -15.61 2.05
CA ALA A 98 5.69 -15.69 3.51
C ALA A 98 4.88 -16.88 4.02
N MET A 99 3.75 -17.20 3.40
CA MET A 99 2.93 -18.36 3.77
C MET A 99 3.64 -19.68 3.50
N LEU A 100 4.44 -19.77 2.43
CA LEU A 100 5.17 -20.99 2.06
C LEU A 100 6.43 -21.20 2.92
N PHE A 101 7.18 -20.13 3.21
CA PHE A 101 8.49 -20.26 3.87
C PHE A 101 8.47 -19.94 5.37
N ALA A 102 7.54 -19.10 5.84
CA ALA A 102 7.53 -18.61 7.22
C ALA A 102 6.11 -18.30 7.76
N PRO A 103 5.16 -19.24 7.72
CA PRO A 103 3.77 -19.00 8.13
C PRO A 103 3.65 -18.60 9.61
N ALA A 104 4.60 -19.01 10.45
CA ALA A 104 4.65 -18.64 11.88
C ALA A 104 4.78 -17.13 12.13
N ILE A 105 5.23 -16.34 11.14
CA ILE A 105 5.35 -14.88 11.26
C ILE A 105 3.97 -14.22 11.39
N TYR A 106 2.93 -14.78 10.75
CA TYR A 106 1.59 -14.20 10.82
C TYR A 106 1.01 -14.19 12.23
N GLN A 107 1.47 -15.09 13.11
CA GLN A 107 0.98 -15.16 14.49
C GLN A 107 1.72 -14.21 15.45
N LYS A 108 2.68 -13.42 14.96
CA LYS A 108 3.49 -12.52 15.81
C LYS A 108 2.76 -11.24 16.21
N THR A 109 1.80 -10.79 15.40
CA THR A 109 1.03 -9.57 15.66
C THR A 109 -0.45 -9.80 15.41
N LEU A 110 -1.30 -9.04 16.09
CA LEU A 110 -2.75 -9.13 15.91
C LEU A 110 -3.17 -8.83 14.47
N ILE A 111 -2.57 -7.81 13.85
CA ILE A 111 -2.87 -7.42 12.46
C ILE A 111 -2.58 -8.58 11.52
N LEU A 112 -1.40 -9.19 11.62
CA LEU A 112 -1.04 -10.31 10.74
C LEU A 112 -1.85 -11.57 11.04
N SER A 113 -2.22 -11.81 12.30
CA SER A 113 -3.04 -12.95 12.67
C SER A 113 -4.44 -12.82 12.07
N VAL A 114 -5.03 -11.63 12.12
CA VAL A 114 -6.30 -11.33 11.46
C VAL A 114 -6.16 -11.45 9.95
N PHE A 115 -5.08 -10.91 9.38
CA PHE A 115 -4.84 -10.98 7.95
C PHE A 115 -4.71 -12.41 7.44
N TYR A 116 -3.97 -13.24 8.15
CA TYR A 116 -3.86 -14.67 7.87
C TYR A 116 -5.22 -15.37 7.94
N HIS A 117 -6.06 -15.01 8.92
CA HIS A 117 -7.41 -15.54 9.02
C HIS A 117 -8.28 -15.13 7.82
N ILE A 118 -8.19 -13.86 7.39
CA ILE A 118 -8.89 -13.35 6.19
C ILE A 118 -8.48 -14.14 4.93
N ILE A 119 -7.19 -14.38 4.73
CA ILE A 119 -6.68 -15.09 3.55
C ILE A 119 -7.06 -16.57 3.57
N THR A 120 -6.95 -17.23 4.72
CA THR A 120 -7.15 -18.69 4.85
C THR A 120 -8.61 -19.10 4.99
N HIS A 121 -9.49 -18.20 5.42
CA HIS A 121 -10.92 -18.44 5.59
C HIS A 121 -11.72 -17.48 4.70
N PRO A 122 -11.81 -17.75 3.39
CA PRO A 122 -12.35 -16.80 2.41
C PRO A 122 -13.84 -16.49 2.61
N TRP A 123 -14.61 -17.37 3.27
CA TRP A 123 -16.00 -17.10 3.61
C TRP A 123 -16.18 -17.04 5.14
N PRO A 124 -16.67 -15.93 5.73
CA PRO A 124 -17.11 -14.67 5.11
C PRO A 124 -16.00 -13.61 4.96
N MET A 125 -14.82 -13.82 5.54
CA MET A 125 -13.82 -12.76 5.73
C MET A 125 -13.16 -12.29 4.43
N GLY A 126 -13.03 -13.18 3.44
CA GLY A 126 -12.47 -12.84 2.13
C GLY A 126 -13.29 -11.81 1.35
N ILE A 127 -14.56 -11.57 1.73
CA ILE A 127 -15.37 -10.46 1.20
C ILE A 127 -14.67 -9.12 1.44
N ILE A 128 -13.91 -8.96 2.52
CA ILE A 128 -13.14 -7.73 2.81
C ILE A 128 -12.17 -7.43 1.66
N ILE A 129 -11.42 -8.44 1.18
CA ILE A 129 -10.46 -8.26 0.08
C ILE A 129 -11.20 -7.94 -1.21
N LEU A 130 -12.32 -8.64 -1.47
CA LEU A 130 -13.12 -8.40 -2.68
C LEU A 130 -13.69 -6.97 -2.71
N LEU A 131 -14.24 -6.49 -1.59
CA LEU A 131 -14.71 -5.11 -1.46
C LEU A 131 -13.56 -4.12 -1.58
N SER A 132 -12.38 -4.45 -1.05
CA SER A 132 -11.17 -3.63 -1.18
C SER A 132 -10.76 -3.47 -2.64
N VAL A 133 -10.67 -4.56 -3.41
CA VAL A 133 -10.37 -4.52 -4.85
C VAL A 133 -11.38 -3.63 -5.58
N ILE A 134 -12.68 -3.89 -5.39
CA ILE A 134 -13.74 -3.16 -6.09
C ILE A 134 -13.66 -1.67 -5.74
N GLY A 135 -13.53 -1.33 -4.46
CA GLY A 135 -13.43 0.05 -3.99
C GLY A 135 -12.21 0.78 -4.54
N THR A 136 -11.04 0.15 -4.48
CA THR A 136 -9.78 0.74 -4.97
C THR A 136 -9.83 0.98 -6.47
N PHE A 137 -10.18 -0.02 -7.29
CA PHE A 137 -10.20 0.14 -8.74
C PHE A 137 -11.33 1.05 -9.23
N LEU A 138 -12.49 1.03 -8.58
CA LEU A 138 -13.57 1.98 -8.90
C LEU A 138 -13.16 3.41 -8.56
N SER A 139 -12.48 3.62 -7.43
CA SER A 139 -11.95 4.94 -7.04
C SER A 139 -10.91 5.44 -8.03
N ILE A 140 -10.03 4.58 -8.53
CA ILE A 140 -9.04 4.94 -9.55
C ILE A 140 -9.73 5.26 -10.87
N PHE A 141 -10.68 4.44 -11.30
CA PHE A 141 -11.42 4.66 -12.54
C PHE A 141 -12.14 6.02 -12.52
N LEU A 142 -12.85 6.32 -11.43
CA LEU A 142 -13.51 7.62 -11.25
C LEU A 142 -12.49 8.77 -11.12
N GLY A 143 -11.37 8.55 -10.42
CA GLY A 143 -10.35 9.57 -10.20
C GLY A 143 -9.58 9.96 -11.46
N ASP A 144 -9.17 8.96 -12.26
CA ASP A 144 -8.50 9.18 -13.54
C ASP A 144 -9.46 9.84 -14.56
N GLU A 145 -10.73 9.42 -14.61
CA GLU A 145 -11.70 9.99 -15.57
C GLU A 145 -12.18 11.41 -15.21
N LEU A 146 -12.17 11.79 -13.94
CA LEU A 146 -12.49 13.16 -13.50
C LEU A 146 -11.33 14.15 -13.73
N MET A 147 -10.08 13.68 -13.83
CA MET A 147 -8.89 14.53 -14.03
C MET A 147 -8.48 14.68 -15.50
N ASP A 148 -9.02 13.84 -16.40
CA ASP A 148 -8.79 13.88 -17.85
C ASP A 148 -9.84 14.76 -18.61
N VAL A 149 -10.67 15.56 -17.93
CA VAL A 149 -11.65 16.53 -18.52
C VAL A 149 -11.23 17.98 -18.36
#